data_AF-A0A1I4AUZ3-F1
#
_entry.id   AF-A0A1I4AUZ3-F1
#
_cell.length_a   1.000
_cell.length_b   1.000
_cell.length_c   1.000
_cell.angle_alpha   90.00
_cell.angle_beta   90.00
_cell.angle_gamma   90.00
#
_symmetry.space_group_name_H-M   'P 1'
#
loop_
_entity.id
_entity.type
_entity.pdbx_description
1 polymer ?
#
loop_
_entity_poly.entity_id
_entity_poly.type
_entity_poly.pdbx_seq_one_letter_code
_entity_poly.pdbx_strand_id
1 'polypeptide(L)'
;MSNRISRNISIILRSERLIAQRHMAVFRKQTGLVAAALVAAGVGLVMLNVAGFLALSEVMSGASAALIVALVNLVLAIGLVLTAGNASVGEEVDAVAEVRDMALEDLEAEVRAAANEAKTATDAIRNMAKNPLGAITPGLASALAKAIVKTSKK
;
A
#
# COMPACT_ATOMS: atom_id res chain seq x y z
N MET A 1 -30.91 18.59 -5.60
CA MET A 1 -30.03 17.46 -5.22
C MET A 1 -28.58 17.67 -5.65
N SER A 2 -28.32 18.26 -6.83
CA SER A 2 -26.98 18.53 -7.39
C SER A 2 -26.03 19.38 -6.50
N ASN A 3 -26.57 20.37 -5.77
CA ASN A 3 -25.77 21.29 -4.94
C ASN A 3 -25.10 20.64 -3.71
N ARG A 4 -25.63 19.49 -3.23
CA ARG A 4 -25.00 18.75 -2.12
C ARG A 4 -23.81 17.92 -2.59
N ILE A 5 -23.91 17.36 -3.79
CA ILE A 5 -22.86 16.53 -4.39
C ILE A 5 -21.65 17.38 -4.77
N SER A 6 -21.85 18.54 -5.42
CA SER A 6 -20.73 19.43 -5.78
C SER A 6 -20.01 19.99 -4.55
N ARG A 7 -20.75 20.28 -3.47
CA ARG A 7 -20.16 20.74 -2.20
C ARG A 7 -19.33 19.67 -1.50
N ASN A 8 -19.80 18.42 -1.48
CA ASN A 8 -19.02 17.33 -0.88
C ASN A 8 -17.76 17.03 -1.71
N ILE A 9 -17.85 17.03 -3.04
CA ILE A 9 -16.68 16.86 -3.93
C ILE A 9 -15.66 17.99 -3.74
N SER A 10 -16.10 19.24 -3.62
CA SER A 10 -15.18 20.36 -3.41
C SER A 10 -14.49 20.31 -2.04
N ILE A 11 -15.18 19.81 -1.01
CA ILE A 11 -14.59 19.57 0.30
C ILE A 11 -13.51 18.48 0.19
N ILE A 12 -13.81 17.34 -0.43
CA ILE A 12 -12.88 16.21 -0.62
C ILE A 12 -11.61 16.66 -1.36
N LEU A 13 -11.76 17.35 -2.50
CA LEU A 13 -10.62 17.83 -3.29
C LEU A 13 -9.79 18.88 -2.54
N ARG A 14 -10.42 19.73 -1.72
CA ARG A 14 -9.72 20.71 -0.90
C ARG A 14 -8.95 20.05 0.24
N SER A 15 -9.52 19.04 0.88
CA SER A 15 -8.83 18.24 1.90
C SER A 15 -7.66 17.44 1.32
N GLU A 16 -7.83 16.76 0.18
CA GLU A 16 -6.73 16.04 -0.47
C GLU A 16 -5.60 16.97 -0.89
N ARG A 17 -5.94 18.15 -1.43
CA ARG A 17 -4.93 19.17 -1.77
C ARG A 17 -4.18 19.68 -0.54
N LEU A 18 -4.86 19.86 0.60
CA LEU A 18 -4.23 20.28 1.85
C LEU A 18 -3.32 19.20 2.43
N ILE A 19 -3.73 17.93 2.34
CA ILE A 19 -2.94 16.76 2.75
C ILE A 19 -1.68 16.65 1.88
N ALA A 20 -1.83 16.68 0.55
CA ALA A 20 -0.72 16.62 -0.40
C ALA A 20 0.28 17.78 -0.20
N GLN A 21 -0.22 19.00 0.03
CA GLN A 21 0.64 20.15 0.32
C GLN A 21 1.41 20.02 1.64
N ARG A 22 0.78 19.47 2.69
CA ARG A 22 1.45 19.21 3.97
C ARG A 22 2.54 18.15 3.83
N HIS A 23 2.25 17.04 3.17
CA HIS A 23 3.26 16.01 2.89
C HIS A 23 4.43 16.60 2.10
N MET A 24 4.18 17.33 1.00
CA MET A 24 5.26 17.94 0.21
C MET A 24 6.08 18.97 0.98
N ALA A 25 5.47 19.78 1.86
CA ALA A 25 6.18 20.76 2.66
C ALA A 25 7.09 20.12 3.71
N VAL A 26 6.62 19.04 4.35
CA VAL A 26 7.39 18.26 5.32
C VAL A 26 8.53 17.52 4.62
N PHE A 27 8.24 16.80 3.53
CA PHE A 27 9.27 16.10 2.73
C PHE A 27 10.36 17.06 2.25
N ARG A 28 10.02 18.23 1.71
CA ARG A 28 11.04 19.15 1.16
C ARG A 28 11.96 19.74 2.22
N LYS A 29 11.44 20.14 3.39
CA LYS A 29 12.28 20.69 4.48
C LYS A 29 13.08 19.60 5.18
N GLN A 30 12.46 18.44 5.42
CA GLN A 30 13.08 17.33 6.12
C GLN A 30 14.20 16.70 5.27
N THR A 31 14.00 16.54 3.96
CA THR A 31 15.02 15.92 3.09
C THR A 31 16.30 16.78 3.01
N GLY A 32 16.16 18.11 2.90
CA GLY A 32 17.33 19.00 2.84
C GLY A 32 18.15 19.01 4.13
N LEU A 33 17.49 19.10 5.28
CA LEU A 33 18.16 19.08 6.59
C LEU A 33 18.76 17.70 6.91
N VAL A 34 18.07 16.61 6.56
CA VAL A 34 18.59 15.25 6.74
C VAL A 34 19.80 15.00 5.83
N ALA A 35 19.76 15.45 4.58
CA ALA A 35 20.90 15.35 3.68
C ALA A 35 22.11 16.13 4.23
N ALA A 36 21.90 17.36 4.70
CA ALA A 36 22.97 18.15 5.33
C ALA A 36 23.50 17.47 6.60
N ALA A 37 22.62 16.90 7.43
CA ALA A 37 23.01 16.16 8.63
C ALA A 37 23.82 14.89 8.29
N LEU A 38 23.46 14.15 7.26
CA LEU A 38 24.22 12.98 6.80
C LEU A 38 25.62 13.37 6.31
N VAL A 39 25.73 14.45 5.55
CA VAL A 39 27.02 14.99 5.11
C VAL A 39 27.88 15.39 6.32
N ALA A 40 27.31 16.16 7.25
CA ALA A 40 28.01 16.59 8.46
C ALA A 40 28.43 15.40 9.33
N ALA A 41 27.56 14.41 9.50
CA ALA A 41 27.86 13.18 10.23
C ALA A 41 28.98 12.38 9.55
N GLY A 42 28.96 12.26 8.22
CA GLY A 42 30.01 11.59 7.45
C GLY A 42 31.37 12.26 7.61
N VAL A 43 31.41 13.60 7.48
CA VAL A 43 32.65 14.38 7.70
C VAL A 43 33.13 14.24 9.14
N GLY A 44 32.23 14.35 10.12
CA GLY A 44 32.55 14.18 11.53
C GLY A 44 33.13 12.80 11.83
N LEU A 45 32.56 11.74 11.25
CA LEU A 45 33.02 10.37 11.42
C LEU A 45 34.43 10.17 10.83
N VAL A 46 34.72 10.74 9.66
CA VAL A 46 36.06 10.71 9.06
C VAL A 46 37.06 11.45 9.97
N MET A 47 36.73 12.65 10.43
CA MET A 47 37.62 13.43 11.30
C MET A 47 37.82 12.78 12.66
N LEU A 48 36.81 12.12 13.21
CA LEU A 48 36.92 11.34 14.45
C LEU A 48 37.91 10.19 14.29
N ASN A 49 37.90 9.50 13.13
CA ASN A 49 38.87 8.46 12.81
C ASN A 49 40.29 9.01 12.68
N VAL A 50 40.47 10.14 11.99
CA VAL A 50 41.76 10.82 11.87
C VAL A 50 42.28 11.23 13.25
N ALA A 51 41.46 11.86 14.07
CA ALA A 51 41.82 12.28 15.42
C ALA A 51 42.17 11.09 16.32
N GLY A 52 41.37 10.02 16.28
CA GLY A 52 41.64 8.79 17.02
C GLY A 52 42.95 8.13 16.58
N PHE A 53 43.19 8.02 15.27
CA PHE A 53 44.43 7.47 14.75
C PHE A 53 45.65 8.29 15.17
N LEU A 54 45.59 9.62 15.03
CA LEU A 54 46.68 10.51 15.43
C LEU A 54 46.99 10.37 16.93
N ALA A 55 45.96 10.41 17.79
CA ALA A 55 46.11 10.26 19.24
C ALA A 55 46.71 8.90 19.62
N LEU A 56 46.28 7.81 18.98
CA LEU A 56 46.87 6.49 19.23
C LEU A 56 48.31 6.42 18.70
N SER A 57 48.60 7.01 17.53
CA SER A 57 49.93 6.97 16.94
C SER A 57 51.01 7.68 17.76
N GLU A 58 50.63 8.54 18.72
CA GLU A 58 51.57 9.15 19.67
C GLU A 58 52.14 8.13 20.68
N VAL A 59 51.39 7.08 21.01
CA VAL A 59 51.73 6.13 22.07
C VAL A 59 52.01 4.71 21.56
N MET A 60 51.71 4.41 20.30
CA MET A 60 51.95 3.09 19.69
C MET A 60 52.32 3.19 18.20
N SER A 61 52.72 2.06 17.61
CA SER A 61 53.04 2.01 16.17
C SER A 61 51.83 2.37 15.31
N GLY A 62 52.07 3.00 14.15
CA GLY A 62 50.99 3.34 13.20
C GLY A 62 50.17 2.11 12.76
N ALA A 63 50.80 0.94 12.63
CA ALA A 63 50.09 -0.28 12.29
C ALA A 63 49.12 -0.72 13.41
N SER A 64 49.57 -0.65 14.67
CA SER A 64 48.72 -0.97 15.84
C SER A 64 47.57 0.01 16.00
N ALA A 65 47.84 1.32 15.82
CA ALA A 65 46.84 2.37 15.87
C ALA A 65 45.76 2.17 14.80
N ALA A 66 46.17 1.92 13.55
CA ALA A 66 45.25 1.67 12.44
C ALA A 66 44.38 0.43 12.69
N LEU A 67 44.95 -0.64 13.24
CA LEU A 67 44.22 -1.86 13.56
C LEU A 67 43.15 -1.63 14.63
N ILE A 68 43.47 -0.89 15.70
CA ILE A 68 42.49 -0.56 16.75
C ILE A 68 41.35 0.30 16.18
N VAL A 69 41.68 1.34 15.41
CA VAL A 69 40.68 2.20 14.76
C VAL A 69 39.77 1.39 13.83
N ALA A 70 40.33 0.46 13.05
CA ALA A 70 39.56 -0.42 12.19
C ALA A 70 38.61 -1.35 12.98
N LEU A 71 39.07 -1.93 14.08
CA LEU A 71 38.23 -2.76 14.95
C LEU A 71 37.07 -1.98 15.56
N VAL A 72 37.32 -0.74 16.01
CA VAL A 72 36.26 0.13 16.54
C VAL A 72 35.21 0.43 15.46
N ASN A 73 35.62 0.75 14.23
CA ASN A 73 34.68 0.96 13.13
C ASN A 73 33.89 -0.31 12.79
N LEU A 74 34.50 -1.49 12.87
CA LEU A 74 33.82 -2.75 12.62
C LEU A 74 32.75 -3.02 13.68
N VAL A 75 33.05 -2.77 14.96
CA VAL A 75 32.06 -2.85 16.05
C VAL A 75 30.93 -1.84 15.85
N LEU A 76 31.26 -0.60 15.48
CA LEU A 76 30.27 0.44 15.16
C LEU A 76 29.35 0.01 14.01
N ALA A 77 29.92 -0.54 12.92
CA ALA A 77 29.18 -1.02 11.77
C ALA A 77 28.22 -2.17 12.13
N ILE A 78 28.68 -3.15 12.92
CA ILE A 78 27.83 -4.24 13.43
C ILE A 78 26.68 -3.66 14.26
N GLY A 79 26.96 -2.72 15.17
CA GLY A 79 25.94 -2.06 15.97
C GLY A 79 24.89 -1.35 15.11
N LEU A 80 25.34 -0.59 14.11
CA LEU A 80 24.44 0.10 13.17
C LEU A 80 23.56 -0.89 12.39
N VAL A 81 24.12 -1.99 11.85
CA VAL A 81 23.35 -3.01 11.14
C VAL A 81 22.29 -3.66 12.03
N LEU A 82 22.63 -3.99 13.28
CA LEU A 82 21.68 -4.56 14.22
C LEU A 82 20.55 -3.57 14.56
N THR A 83 20.87 -2.29 14.74
CA THR A 83 19.84 -1.26 14.99
C THR A 83 18.98 -0.97 13.77
N ALA A 84 19.56 -0.98 12.56
CA ALA A 84 18.84 -0.77 11.32
C ALA A 84 17.87 -1.92 11.02
N GLY A 85 18.24 -3.16 11.33
CA GLY A 85 17.35 -4.32 11.21
C GLY A 85 16.14 -4.27 12.15
N ASN A 86 16.27 -3.59 13.30
CA ASN A 86 15.18 -3.42 14.26
C ASN A 86 14.34 -2.15 14.03
N ALA A 87 14.70 -1.29 13.08
CA ALA A 87 13.94 -0.09 12.75
C ALA A 87 12.67 -0.45 11.94
N SER A 88 11.67 -0.97 12.66
CA SER A 88 10.22 -1.06 12.39
C SER A 88 9.72 -0.79 10.97
N VAL A 89 10.18 -1.57 9.99
CA VAL A 89 9.42 -1.79 8.74
C VAL A 89 8.35 -2.87 8.96
N GLY A 90 8.52 -3.75 9.97
CA GLY A 90 7.61 -4.87 10.23
C GLY A 90 6.19 -4.48 10.63
N GLU A 91 6.02 -3.52 11.56
CA GLU A 91 4.70 -3.18 12.11
C GLU A 91 3.82 -2.40 11.11
N GLU A 92 4.44 -1.55 10.26
CA GLU A 92 3.73 -0.89 9.14
C GLU A 92 3.43 -1.86 8.00
N VAL A 93 4.29 -2.84 7.74
CA VAL A 93 4.08 -3.83 6.67
C VAL A 93 3.05 -4.88 7.06
N ASP A 94 3.00 -5.31 8.32
CA ASP A 94 2.03 -6.30 8.80
C ASP A 94 0.60 -5.77 8.73
N ALA A 95 0.37 -4.53 9.19
CA ALA A 95 -0.96 -3.92 9.10
C ALA A 95 -1.41 -3.72 7.63
N VAL A 96 -0.48 -3.37 6.73
CA VAL A 96 -0.77 -3.25 5.29
C VAL A 96 -0.99 -4.62 4.64
N ALA A 97 -0.27 -5.65 5.10
CA ALA A 97 -0.46 -7.03 4.65
C ALA A 97 -1.83 -7.58 5.08
N GLU A 98 -2.25 -7.33 6.32
CA GLU A 98 -3.57 -7.74 6.81
C GLU A 98 -4.71 -7.09 6.01
N VAL A 99 -4.62 -5.78 5.73
CA VAL A 99 -5.61 -5.09 4.89
C VAL A 99 -5.63 -5.62 3.45
N ARG A 100 -4.47 -5.96 2.88
CA ARG A 100 -4.38 -6.59 1.56
C ARG A 100 -5.04 -7.96 1.57
N ASP A 101 -4.79 -8.77 2.60
CA ASP A 101 -5.30 -10.14 2.67
C ASP A 101 -6.82 -10.15 2.85
N MET A 102 -7.40 -9.25 3.65
CA MET A 102 -8.86 -9.05 3.70
C MET A 102 -9.44 -8.64 2.34
N ALA A 103 -8.78 -7.73 1.62
CA ALA A 103 -9.24 -7.28 0.30
C ALA A 103 -9.17 -8.41 -0.75
N LEU A 104 -8.18 -9.30 -0.66
CA LEU A 104 -8.09 -10.49 -1.52
C LEU A 104 -9.19 -11.50 -1.20
N GLU A 105 -9.51 -11.69 0.08
CA GLU A 105 -10.56 -12.60 0.52
C GLU A 105 -11.95 -12.14 0.05
N ASP A 106 -12.24 -10.84 0.14
CA ASP A 106 -13.47 -10.25 -0.40
C ASP A 106 -13.56 -10.43 -1.93
N LEU A 107 -12.45 -10.21 -2.65
CA LEU A 107 -12.41 -10.41 -4.10
C LEU A 107 -12.67 -11.88 -4.48
N GLU A 108 -12.09 -12.84 -3.75
CA GLU A 108 -12.37 -14.25 -3.96
C GLU A 108 -13.85 -14.58 -3.75
N ALA A 109 -14.48 -14.00 -2.73
CA ALA A 109 -15.90 -14.19 -2.45
C ALA A 109 -16.78 -13.65 -3.59
N GLU A 110 -16.48 -12.46 -4.11
CA GLU A 110 -17.19 -11.87 -5.24
C GLU A 110 -17.01 -12.68 -6.53
N VAL A 111 -15.79 -13.15 -6.82
CA VAL A 111 -15.52 -13.98 -8.00
C VAL A 111 -16.28 -15.31 -7.92
N ARG A 112 -16.34 -15.94 -6.75
CA ARG A 112 -17.12 -17.17 -6.54
C ARG A 112 -18.62 -16.92 -6.70
N ALA A 113 -19.13 -15.80 -6.20
CA ALA A 113 -20.53 -15.42 -6.37
C ALA A 113 -20.89 -15.21 -7.85
N ALA A 114 -20.06 -14.46 -8.59
CA ALA A 114 -20.25 -14.23 -10.02
C ALA A 114 -20.16 -15.53 -10.84
N ALA A 115 -19.22 -16.43 -10.50
CA ALA A 115 -19.10 -17.73 -11.15
C ALA A 115 -20.33 -18.63 -10.90
N ASN A 116 -20.90 -18.58 -9.70
CA ASN A 116 -22.11 -19.31 -9.36
C ASN A 116 -23.34 -18.73 -10.07
N GLU A 117 -23.47 -17.41 -10.17
CA GLU A 117 -24.55 -16.77 -10.91
C GLU A 117 -24.48 -17.10 -12.41
N ALA A 118 -23.28 -17.08 -13.00
CA ALA A 118 -23.05 -17.48 -14.39
C ALA A 118 -23.40 -18.95 -14.65
N LYS A 119 -23.04 -19.86 -13.72
CA LYS A 119 -23.47 -21.27 -13.78
C LYS A 119 -24.98 -21.39 -13.73
N THR A 120 -25.62 -20.69 -12.80
CA THR A 120 -27.08 -20.75 -12.61
C THR A 120 -27.82 -20.22 -13.84
N ALA A 121 -27.34 -19.14 -14.46
CA ALA A 121 -27.88 -18.62 -15.71
C ALA A 121 -27.71 -19.62 -16.87
N THR A 122 -26.55 -20.27 -16.96
CA THR A 122 -26.26 -21.28 -17.98
C THR A 122 -27.14 -22.52 -17.80
N ASP A 123 -27.33 -22.97 -16.56
CA ASP A 123 -28.19 -24.11 -16.22
C ASP A 123 -29.67 -23.80 -16.48
N ALA A 124 -30.12 -22.57 -16.21
CA ALA A 124 -31.48 -22.12 -16.55
C ALA A 124 -31.72 -22.12 -18.07
N ILE A 125 -30.77 -21.63 -18.86
CA ILE A 125 -30.82 -21.68 -20.34
C ILE A 125 -30.83 -23.13 -20.81
N ARG A 126 -29.96 -23.98 -20.25
CA ARG A 126 -29.86 -25.39 -20.63
C ARG A 126 -31.11 -26.19 -20.30
N ASN A 127 -31.74 -25.91 -19.16
CA ASN A 127 -33.00 -26.55 -18.76
C ASN A 127 -34.18 -26.04 -19.59
N MET A 128 -34.19 -24.76 -19.98
CA MET A 128 -35.19 -24.21 -20.92
C MET A 128 -35.08 -24.83 -22.31
N ALA A 129 -33.85 -25.06 -22.80
CA ALA A 129 -33.61 -25.75 -24.06
C ALA A 129 -34.02 -27.24 -24.01
N LYS A 130 -33.86 -27.89 -22.85
CA LYS A 130 -34.25 -29.29 -22.66
C LYS A 130 -35.75 -29.50 -22.47
N ASN A 131 -36.49 -28.51 -21.92
CA ASN A 131 -37.93 -28.61 -21.67
C ASN A 131 -38.70 -27.33 -22.06
N PRO A 132 -38.83 -27.02 -23.37
CA PRO A 132 -39.47 -25.80 -23.85
C PRO A 132 -40.98 -25.72 -23.51
N LEU A 133 -41.65 -26.86 -23.31
CA LEU A 133 -43.09 -26.94 -23.04
C LEU A 133 -43.43 -26.91 -21.54
N GLY A 134 -42.47 -27.15 -20.64
CA GLY A 134 -42.68 -27.09 -19.18
C GLY A 134 -42.34 -25.74 -18.54
N ALA A 135 -41.65 -24.85 -19.27
CA ALA A 135 -41.18 -23.55 -18.78
C ALA A 135 -42.21 -22.42 -18.91
N ILE A 136 -43.36 -22.65 -19.53
CA ILE A 136 -44.49 -21.70 -19.52
C ILE A 136 -45.25 -21.92 -18.21
N THR A 137 -44.66 -21.47 -17.10
CA THR A 137 -45.41 -21.32 -15.87
C THR A 137 -46.36 -20.12 -16.00
N PRO A 138 -47.58 -20.19 -15.42
CA PRO A 138 -48.60 -19.13 -15.57
C PRO A 138 -48.10 -17.71 -15.25
N GLY A 139 -47.12 -17.59 -14.36
CA GLY A 139 -46.48 -16.32 -13.99
C GLY A 139 -45.73 -15.65 -15.15
N LEU A 140 -44.96 -16.40 -15.94
CA LEU A 140 -44.22 -15.87 -17.10
C LEU A 140 -45.17 -15.47 -18.23
N ALA A 141 -46.23 -16.25 -18.47
CA ALA A 141 -47.27 -15.89 -19.43
C ALA A 141 -47.96 -14.56 -19.06
N SER A 142 -48.20 -14.33 -17.76
CA SER A 142 -48.78 -13.07 -17.27
C SER A 142 -47.83 -11.87 -17.39
N ALA A 143 -46.52 -12.09 -17.20
CA ALA A 143 -45.50 -11.05 -17.33
C ALA A 143 -45.28 -10.65 -18.80
N LEU A 144 -45.26 -11.63 -19.71
CA LEU A 144 -45.18 -11.40 -21.15
C LEU A 144 -46.46 -10.73 -21.68
N ALA A 145 -47.64 -11.16 -21.22
CA ALA A 145 -48.91 -10.51 -21.56
C ALA A 145 -48.93 -9.04 -21.11
N LYS A 146 -48.47 -8.74 -19.87
CA LYS A 146 -48.34 -7.36 -19.39
C LYS A 146 -47.31 -6.54 -20.18
N ALA A 147 -46.20 -7.13 -20.58
CA ALA A 147 -45.18 -6.45 -21.38
C ALA A 147 -45.70 -6.11 -22.79
N ILE A 148 -46.43 -7.03 -23.43
CA ILE A 148 -47.03 -6.83 -24.75
C ILE A 148 -48.13 -5.75 -24.69
N VAL A 149 -49.01 -5.81 -23.69
CA VAL A 149 -50.08 -4.82 -23.50
C VAL A 149 -49.51 -3.42 -23.18
N LYS A 150 -48.41 -3.34 -22.43
CA LYS A 150 -47.75 -2.05 -22.14
C LYS A 150 -47.08 -1.45 -23.38
N THR A 151 -46.54 -2.28 -24.27
CA THR A 151 -45.90 -1.83 -25.52
C THR A 151 -46.94 -1.43 -26.58
N SER A 152 -48.13 -2.04 -26.60
CA SER A 152 -49.20 -1.69 -27.55
C SER A 152 -50.02 -0.46 -27.16
N LYS A 153 -49.72 0.16 -26.01
CA LYS A 153 -50.35 1.40 -25.52
C LYS A 153 -49.49 2.64 -25.77
N LYS A 154 -48.48 2.52 -26.64
CA LYS A 154 -47.65 3.61 -27.12
C LYS A 154 -48.15 4.11 -28.47
#